data_AF-A0A2T5XX88-F1
#
_entry.id   AF-A0A2T5XX88-F1
#
_cell.length_a   1.000
_cell.length_b   1.000
_cell.length_c   1.000
_cell.angle_alpha   90.00
_cell.angle_beta   90.00
_cell.angle_gamma   90.00
#
_symmetry.space_group_name_H-M   'P 1'
#
loop_
_entity.id
_entity.type
_entity.pdbx_description
1 polymer ?
#
loop_
_entity_poly.entity_id
_entity_poly.type
_entity_poly.pdbx_seq_one_letter_code
_entity_poly.pdbx_strand_id
1 'polypeptide(L)' 'MFIRITTTLEGEFLVVNTHHIITVRRGSDFCMITLINGEKIYTNESFESLMNRLSSK' A
#
# COMPACT_ATOMS: atom_id res chain seq x y z
N MET A 1 5.90 1.55 12.01
CA MET A 1 6.71 1.86 10.83
C MET A 1 5.82 2.63 9.86
N PHE A 2 6.38 3.61 9.14
CA PHE A 2 5.64 4.32 8.09
C PHE A 2 6.26 3.97 6.74
N ILE A 3 5.42 3.77 5.73
CA ILE A 3 5.86 3.58 4.35
C ILE A 3 5.26 4.65 3.45
N ARG A 4 6.05 5.12 2.50
CA ARG A 4 5.59 6.03 1.45
C ARG A 4 5.05 5.22 0.27
N ILE A 5 3.82 5.50 -0.16
CA ILE A 5 3.16 4.79 -1.25
C ILE A 5 2.80 5.79 -2.33
N THR A 6 3.21 5.50 -3.56
CA THR A 6 2.77 6.25 -4.73
C THR A 6 1.42 5.71 -5.17
N THR A 7 0.39 6.55 -5.14
CA THR A 7 -0.95 6.10 -5.51
C THR A 7 -1.16 6.12 -7.02
N THR A 8 -2.19 5.39 -7.48
CA THR A 8 -2.58 5.40 -8.90
C THR A 8 -3.29 6.70 -9.31
N LEU A 9 -3.83 7.46 -8.36
CA LEU A 9 -4.43 8.77 -8.60
C LEU A 9 -3.31 9.81 -8.63
N GLU A 10 -3.01 10.33 -9.82
CA GLU A 10 -2.10 11.47 -10.07
C GLU A 10 -0.67 11.32 -9.53
N GLY A 11 -0.23 10.10 -9.20
CA GLY A 11 1.11 9.86 -8.66
C GLY A 11 1.35 10.49 -7.29
N GLU A 12 0.28 10.84 -6.57
CA GLU A 12 0.38 11.41 -5.23
C GLU A 12 1.04 10.42 -4.27
N PHE A 13 1.82 10.96 -3.32
CA PHE A 13 2.47 10.16 -2.30
C PHE A 13 1.68 10.22 -1.00
N LEU A 14 1.30 9.05 -0.50
CA LEU A 14 0.71 8.89 0.82
C LEU A 14 1.72 8.27 1.77
N VAL A 15 1.77 8.78 3.00
CA VAL A 15 2.54 8.17 4.09
C VAL A 15 1.58 7.34 4.93
N VAL A 16 1.76 6.03 4.90
CA VAL A 16 0.86 5.06 5.54
C VAL A 16 1.56 4.45 6.75
N ASN A 17 0.90 4.47 7.91
CA ASN A 17 1.34 3.68 9.07
C ASN A 17 1.04 2.20 8.80
N THR A 18 2.07 1.36 8.79
CA THR A 18 1.91 -0.06 8.46
C THR A 18 1.05 -0.81 9.47
N HIS A 19 0.98 -0.36 10.73
CA HIS A 19 0.11 -0.94 11.75
C HIS A 19 -1.38 -0.71 11.48
N HIS A 20 -1.73 0.23 10.61
CA HIS A 20 -3.11 0.49 10.23
C HIS A 20 -3.54 -0.31 9.00
N ILE A 21 -2.63 -1.09 8.39
CA ILE A 21 -2.95 -1.91 7.22
C ILE A 21 -3.60 -3.21 7.70
N ILE A 22 -4.84 -3.46 7.28
CA ILE A 22 -5.53 -4.72 7.54
C ILE A 22 -5.13 -5.76 6.50
N THR A 23 -5.25 -5.41 5.21
CA THR A 23 -4.95 -6.35 4.12
C THR A 23 -4.31 -5.65 2.93
N VAL A 24 -3.43 -6.38 2.25
CA VAL A 24 -2.92 -6.02 0.91
C VAL A 24 -3.40 -7.09 -0.06
N ARG A 25 -4.05 -6.68 -1.16
CA ARG A 25 -4.51 -7.58 -2.22
C ARG A 25 -3.82 -7.24 -3.53
N ARG A 26 -3.41 -8.28 -4.26
CA ARG A 26 -2.86 -8.18 -5.61
C ARG A 26 -4.00 -8.09 -6.63
N GLY A 27 -4.06 -7.00 -7.38
CA GLY A 27 -4.80 -6.90 -8.64
C GLY A 27 -3.91 -7.26 -9.83
N SER A 28 -4.46 -7.18 -11.05
CA SER A 28 -3.71 -7.49 -12.28
C SER A 28 -2.52 -6.55 -12.47
N ASP A 29 -2.74 -5.24 -12.33
CA ASP A 29 -1.75 -4.20 -12.61
C ASP A 29 -1.48 -3.27 -11.41
N PHE A 30 -2.12 -3.52 -10.27
CA PHE A 30 -2.02 -2.69 -9.08
C PHE A 30 -2.14 -3.53 -7.80
N CYS A 31 -1.70 -2.97 -6.67
CA CYS A 31 -2.00 -3.47 -5.34
C CYS A 31 -3.05 -2.57 -4.66
N MET A 32 -3.98 -3.21 -3.94
CA MET A 32 -4.98 -2.53 -3.12
C MET A 32 -4.67 -2.77 -1.64
N ILE A 33 -4.50 -1.68 -0.89
CA ILE A 33 -4.23 -1.67 0.54
C ILE A 33 -5.49 -1.21 1.24
N THR A 34 -5.99 -2.02 2.18
CA THR A 34 -7.15 -1.65 3.00
C THR A 34 -6.68 -1.29 4.40
N LEU A 35 -7.03 -0.09 4.83
CA LEU A 35 -6.69 0.45 6.15
C LEU A 35 -7.77 0.15 7.19
N ILE A 36 -7.44 0.34 8.46
CA ILE A 36 -8.33 0.06 9.60
C ILE A 36 -9.59 0.92 9.65
N ASN A 37 -9.55 2.12 9.05
CA ASN A 37 -10.70 3.00 8.88
C ASN A 37 -11.60 2.60 7.68
N GLY A 38 -11.26 1.53 6.95
CA GLY A 38 -11.96 1.08 5.75
C GLY A 38 -11.51 1.76 4.45
N GLU A 39 -10.58 2.71 4.52
CA GLU A 39 -10.01 3.39 3.36
C GLU A 39 -9.21 2.42 2.47
N LYS A 40 -9.28 2.63 1.15
CA LYS A 40 -8.60 1.82 0.15
C LYS A 40 -7.60 2.67 -0.62
N ILE A 41 -6.33 2.30 -0.53
CA ILE A 41 -5.23 2.92 -1.26
C ILE A 41 -4.84 1.98 -2.40
N TYR A 42 -4.72 2.54 -3.60
CA TYR A 42 -4.32 1.80 -4.80
C TYR A 42 -2.93 2.27 -5.22
N THR A 43 -2.03 1.34 -5.52
CA THR A 43 -0.66 1.62 -5.98
C THR A 43 -0.29 0.73 -7.16
N ASN A 44 0.50 1.25 -8.11
CA ASN A 44 1.07 0.47 -9.21
C ASN A 44 2.36 -0.28 -8.80
N GLU A 45 2.77 -0.17 -7.53
CA GLU A 45 3.88 -0.95 -7.01
C GLU A 45 3.55 -2.45 -7.06
N SER A 46 4.54 -3.27 -7.43
CA SER A 46 4.35 -4.71 -7.48
C SER A 46 4.10 -5.28 -6.08
N PHE A 47 3.28 -6.32 -6.01
CA PHE A 47 2.92 -6.95 -4.74
C PHE A 47 4.14 -7.42 -3.95
N GLU A 48 5.12 -8.02 -4.63
CA GLU A 48 6.35 -8.50 -4.00
C GLU A 48 7.19 -7.35 -3.41
N SER A 49 7.33 -6.24 -4.16
CA SER A 49 8.08 -5.07 -3.68
C SER A 49 7.41 -4.44 -2.46
N LEU A 50 6.09 -4.27 -2.51
CA LEU A 50 5.30 -3.73 -1.40
C LEU A 50 5.39 -4.62 -0.15
N MET A 51 5.23 -5.94 -0.30
CA MET A 51 5.31 -6.87 0.84
C MET A 51 6.70 -6.94 1.45
N ASN A 52 7.76 -6.86 0.63
CA ASN A 52 9.15 -6.80 1.12
C ASN A 52 9.36 -5.55 1.98
N ARG A 53 8.84 -4.40 1.55
CA ARG A 53 8.92 -3.15 2.31
C ARG A 53 8.10 -3.18 3.60
N LEU A 54 6.93 -3.81 3.57
CA LEU A 54 6.09 -3.99 4.75
C LEU A 54 6.70 -4.94 5.79
N SER A 55 7.53 -5.89 5.33
CA SER A 55 8.17 -6.88 6.18
C SER A 55 9.58 -6.46 6.64
N SER A 56 10.15 -5.44 6.03
CA SER A 56 11.45 -4.87 6.45
C SER A 56 11.26 -4.14 7.77
N LYS A 57 11.92 -4.60 8.83
CA LYS A 57 11.81 -4.05 10.19
C LYS A 57 12.39 -2.63 10.30
#